data_AF-A0A7C5XMI5-F1
#
_entry.id   AF-A0A7C5XMI5-F1
#
_cell.length_a   1.000
_cell.length_b   1.000
_cell.length_c   1.000
_cell.angle_alpha   90.00
_cell.angle_beta   90.00
_cell.angle_gamma   90.00
#
_symmetry.space_group_name_H-M   'P 1'
#
loop_
_entity.id
_entity.type
_entity.pdbx_description
1 polymer ?
#
loop_
_entity_poly.entity_id
_entity_poly.type
_entity_poly.pdbx_seq_one_letter_code
_entity_poly.pdbx_strand_id
1 'polypeptide(L)' 'MKFIFGVEGLDGLLIDALDVNTLLVVAGHPGSGKTTLASTICYRNALNGHKCLYISLQE' A
#
# COMPACT_ATOMS: atom_id res chain seq x y z
N MET A 1 -7.50 -2.48 13.51
CA MET A 1 -6.13 -2.04 13.13
C MET A 1 -6.27 -1.41 11.77
N LYS A 2 -5.92 -0.14 11.59
CA LYS A 2 -6.22 0.58 10.35
C LYS A 2 -4.94 0.83 9.57
N PHE A 3 -4.91 0.40 8.31
CA PHE A 3 -3.79 0.67 7.42
C PHE A 3 -4.10 1.87 6.51
N ILE A 4 -3.05 2.51 6.01
CA ILE A 4 -3.15 3.65 5.09
C ILE A 4 -2.44 3.35 3.77
N PHE A 5 -2.88 3.99 2.69
CA PHE A 5 -2.15 4.00 1.42
C PHE A 5 -0.85 4.79 1.56
N GLY A 6 -0.84 5.81 2.41
CA GLY A 6 0.33 6.68 2.63
C GLY A 6 0.48 7.76 1.55
N VAL A 7 -0.61 8.02 0.83
CA VAL A 7 -0.76 9.10 -0.15
C VAL A 7 -2.06 9.80 0.20
N GLU A 8 -1.97 11.05 0.66
CA GLU A 8 -3.09 11.81 1.24
C GLU A 8 -4.34 11.80 0.34
N GLY A 9 -4.17 12.00 -0.97
CA GLY A 9 -5.28 11.98 -1.91
C GLY A 9 -5.96 10.61 -2.02
N LEU A 10 -5.20 9.50 -1.95
CA LEU A 10 -5.79 8.15 -1.95
C LEU A 10 -6.44 7.83 -0.60
N ASP A 11 -5.80 8.21 0.50
CA ASP A 11 -6.33 7.98 1.85
C ASP A 11 -7.69 8.69 2.06
N GLY A 12 -7.86 9.87 1.47
CA GLY A 12 -9.13 10.60 1.49
C GLY A 12 -10.19 10.04 0.54
N LEU A 13 -9.79 9.42 -0.58
CA LEU A 13 -10.73 8.88 -1.58
C LEU A 13 -11.15 7.44 -1.31
N LEU A 14 -10.24 6.61 -0.80
CA LEU A 14 -10.39 5.16 -0.61
C LEU A 14 -10.47 4.81 0.86
N ILE A 15 -11.37 5.49 1.57
CA ILE A 15 -11.57 5.31 3.00
C ILE A 15 -11.95 3.84 3.27
N ASP A 16 -11.28 3.23 4.24
CA ASP A 16 -11.47 1.84 4.69
C ASP A 16 -11.16 0.74 3.65
N ALA A 17 -10.55 1.09 2.51
CA ALA A 17 -10.14 0.09 1.51
C ALA A 17 -8.95 -0.79 1.97
N LEU A 18 -8.23 -0.40 3.03
CA LEU A 18 -7.14 -1.17 3.62
C LEU A 18 -7.49 -1.57 5.07
N ASP A 19 -8.49 -2.43 5.20
CA ASP A 19 -8.86 -3.04 6.47
C ASP A 19 -8.20 -4.43 6.65
N VAL A 20 -8.20 -4.93 7.88
CA VAL A 20 -7.66 -6.25 8.23
C VAL A 20 -8.36 -7.34 7.40
N ASN A 21 -7.59 -8.34 6.97
CA ASN A 21 -8.06 -9.46 6.14
C ASN A 21 -8.53 -9.07 4.72
N THR A 22 -8.03 -7.95 4.18
CA THR A 22 -8.31 -7.51 2.80
C THR A 22 -7.22 -7.95 1.82
N LEU A 23 -7.62 -8.37 0.61
CA LEU A 23 -6.74 -8.51 -0.55
C LEU A 23 -6.96 -7.34 -1.50
N LEU A 24 -5.91 -6.55 -1.75
CA LEU A 24 -5.91 -5.43 -2.70
C LEU A 24 -5.02 -5.76 -3.90
N VAL A 25 -5.50 -5.46 -5.10
CA VAL A 25 -4.71 -5.57 -6.35
C VAL A 25 -4.46 -4.17 -6.93
N VAL A 26 -3.20 -3.82 -7.16
CA VAL A 26 -2.80 -2.58 -7.84
C VAL A 26 -2.47 -2.90 -9.30
N ALA A 27 -3.32 -2.47 -10.22
CA ALA A 27 -3.18 -2.71 -11.66
C ALA A 27 -2.91 -1.41 -12.44
N GLY A 28 -2.16 -1.52 -13.55
CA GLY A 28 -1.80 -0.37 -14.39
C GLY A 28 -0.65 -0.67 -15.34
N HIS A 29 -0.46 0.20 -16.35
CA HIS A 29 0.58 0.08 -17.37
C HIS A 29 2.01 0.02 -16.79
N PRO A 30 2.99 -0.54 -17.51
CA PRO A 30 4.40 -0.44 -17.13
C PRO A 30 4.81 1.02 -16.86
N GLY A 31 5.63 1.25 -15.84
CA GLY A 31 6.04 2.62 -15.46
C GLY A 31 4.99 3.45 -14.70
N SER A 32 3.77 2.95 -14.48
CA SER A 32 2.71 3.70 -13.78
C SER A 32 2.88 3.83 -12.26
N GLY A 33 4.04 3.46 -11.69
CA GLY A 33 4.33 3.59 -10.26
C GLY A 33 3.74 2.51 -9.34
N LYS A 34 3.29 1.36 -9.85
CA LYS A 34 2.69 0.27 -9.03
C LYS A 34 3.60 -0.19 -7.89
N THR A 35 4.86 -0.50 -8.19
CA THR A 35 5.86 -0.95 -7.22
C THR A 35 6.14 0.15 -6.20
N THR A 36 6.24 1.40 -6.65
CA THR A 36 6.39 2.56 -5.76
C THR A 36 5.21 2.68 -4.79
N LEU A 37 3.98 2.50 -5.26
CA LEU A 37 2.79 2.53 -4.41
C LEU A 37 2.81 1.37 -3.40
N ALA A 38 3.07 0.13 -3.84
CA ALA A 38 3.16 -1.03 -2.95
C ALA A 38 4.21 -0.85 -1.84
N SER A 39 5.42 -0.38 -2.20
CA SER A 39 6.47 -0.08 -1.22
C SER A 39 6.09 1.07 -0.29
N THR A 40 5.39 2.09 -0.80
CA THR A 40 4.90 3.22 0.02
C THR A 40 3.90 2.76 1.07
N ILE A 41 2.92 1.93 0.67
CA ILE A 41 1.94 1.33 1.60
C ILE A 41 2.69 0.57 2.69
N CYS A 42 3.61 -0.31 2.32
CA CYS A 42 4.39 -1.09 3.29
C CYS A 42 5.20 -0.18 4.25
N TYR A 43 5.96 0.77 3.71
CA TYR A 43 6.83 1.65 4.48
C TYR A 43 6.05 2.56 5.45
N ARG A 44 4.98 3.19 4.97
CA ARG A 44 4.18 4.14 5.78
C ARG A 44 3.47 3.44 6.93
N ASN A 45 2.95 2.23 6.70
CA ASN A 45 2.37 1.44 7.78
C ASN A 45 3.44 0.91 8.75
N ALA A 46 4.65 0.59 8.28
CA ALA A 46 5.76 0.24 9.15
C ALA A 46 6.16 1.41 10.08
N LEU A 47 6.19 2.64 9.57
CA LEU A 47 6.43 3.84 10.39
C LEU A 47 5.32 4.07 11.44
N ASN A 48 4.09 3.65 11.16
CA ASN A 48 2.98 3.67 12.12
C ASN A 48 3.03 2.52 13.15
N GLY A 49 4.11 1.75 13.19
CA GLY A 49 4.33 0.66 14.15
C GLY A 49 3.72 -0.67 13.73
N HIS A 50 3.21 -0.80 12.51
CA HIS A 50 2.73 -2.09 11.99
C HIS A 50 3.90 -2.96 11.51
N LYS A 51 3.82 -4.26 11.77
CA LYS A 51 4.76 -5.21 11.15
C LYS A 51 4.35 -5.40 9.70
N CYS A 52 5.31 -5.24 8.78
CA CYS A 52 5.07 -5.38 7.34
C CYS A 52 6.12 -6.30 6.71
N LEU A 53 5.71 -7.02 5.67
CA LEU A 53 6.56 -7.87 4.85
C LEU A 53 6.42 -7.44 3.39
N TYR A 54 7.53 -7.04 2.77
CA TYR A 54 7.59 -6.71 1.35
C TYR A 54 8.31 -7.84 0.61
N ILE A 55 7.64 -8.43 -0.38
CA ILE A 55 8.19 -9.51 -1.21
C ILE A 55 8.20 -9.02 -2.65
N SER A 56 9.36 -9.08 -3.30
CA SER A 56 9.51 -8.85 -4.74
C SER A 56 9.95 -10.13 -5.42
N LEU A 57 9.45 -10.37 -6.64
CA LEU A 57 9.88 -11.46 -7.52
C LEU A 57 10.72 -10.95 -8.70
N GLN A 58 10.91 -9.65 -8.79
CA GLN A 58 11.80 -9.01 -9.76
C GLN A 58 12.91 -8.30 -8.99
N GLU A 59 14.16 -8.49 -9.46
CA GLU A 59 15.33 -7.71 -9.03
C GLU A 59 15.34 -6.33 -9.71
#